data_AF-A0A933KUF0-F1
#
_entry.id   AF-A0A933KUF0-F1
#
_cell.length_a   1.000
_cell.length_b   1.000
_cell.length_c   1.000
_cell.angle_alpha   90.00
_cell.angle_beta   90.00
_cell.angle_gamma   90.00
#
_symmetry.space_group_name_H-M   'P 1'
#
loop_
_entity.id
_entity.type
_entity.pdbx_description
1 polymer ?
#
loop_
_entity_poly.entity_id
_entity_poly.type
_entity_poly.pdbx_seq_one_letter_code
_entity_poly.pdbx_strand_id
1 'polypeptide(L)'
;MRVRHRLSGVIYCAAIGTVLLAGAAAQTAPTQGPRRGGPPPAARGRGAAPRVQGTLLQVMRGILYPASNVIFAAQTDDPAAIKPAPDPATSPNPLTSAYGGWNAVENSGIALAEAASLLTIPGRMCSNGRPAPIQNADWQMWVQELRTAGMAAYKAAQAKNQDAILDAAGVVTEACSHCHDR
;
A
#
# COMPACT_ATOMS: atom_id res chain seq x y z
N MET A 1 -23.68 50.91 13.67
CA MET A 1 -24.01 51.22 12.27
C MET A 1 -24.19 49.91 11.52
N ARG A 2 -25.37 49.68 10.94
CA ARG A 2 -25.67 48.55 10.05
C ARG A 2 -25.34 48.96 8.62
N VAL A 3 -24.66 48.11 7.85
CA VAL A 3 -24.75 48.14 6.39
C VAL A 3 -24.90 46.69 5.91
N ARG A 4 -26.04 46.43 5.25
CA ARG A 4 -26.44 45.18 4.60
C ARG A 4 -26.12 45.27 3.10
N HIS A 5 -26.14 44.08 2.48
CA HIS A 5 -26.43 43.77 1.06
C HIS A 5 -25.20 43.80 0.12
N ARG A 6 -25.08 42.92 -0.91
CA ARG A 6 -26.09 42.26 -1.77
C ARG A 6 -25.62 40.88 -2.28
N LEU A 7 -26.58 39.96 -2.45
CA LEU A 7 -26.53 38.84 -3.39
C LEU A 7 -26.55 39.36 -4.83
N SER A 8 -25.89 38.64 -5.75
CA SER A 8 -26.30 38.52 -7.14
C SER A 8 -25.74 37.22 -7.73
N GLY A 9 -26.63 36.28 -8.05
CA GLY A 9 -26.32 35.12 -8.89
C GLY A 9 -26.51 35.45 -10.38
N VAL A 10 -25.89 34.66 -11.25
CA VAL A 10 -26.30 34.51 -12.64
C VAL A 10 -26.13 33.04 -13.03
N ILE A 11 -27.26 32.42 -13.32
CA ILE A 11 -27.43 31.12 -13.97
C ILE A 11 -27.32 31.37 -15.48
N TYR A 12 -26.61 30.52 -16.23
CA TYR A 12 -26.74 30.46 -17.69
C TYR A 12 -26.99 29.02 -18.13
N CYS A 13 -28.25 28.74 -18.46
CA CYS A 13 -28.67 27.64 -19.30
C CYS A 13 -28.55 28.06 -20.76
N ALA A 14 -27.97 27.21 -21.62
CA ALA A 14 -28.30 27.21 -23.04
C ALA A 14 -28.01 25.81 -23.63
N ALA A 15 -29.08 25.09 -23.89
CA ALA A 15 -29.10 23.89 -24.73
C ALA A 15 -29.09 24.32 -26.20
N ILE A 16 -28.32 23.64 -27.05
CA ILE A 16 -28.56 23.60 -28.50
C ILE A 16 -28.36 22.16 -28.96
N GLY A 17 -29.48 21.51 -29.27
CA GLY A 17 -29.53 20.24 -29.97
C GLY A 17 -29.46 20.47 -31.48
N THR A 18 -28.77 19.57 -32.17
CA THR A 18 -28.82 19.47 -33.62
C THR A 18 -29.06 18.01 -33.99
N VAL A 19 -30.29 17.73 -34.41
CA VAL A 19 -30.71 16.49 -35.07
C VAL A 19 -30.28 16.58 -36.53
N LEU A 20 -29.51 15.61 -37.01
CA LEU A 20 -29.21 15.44 -38.44
C LEU A 20 -29.60 14.04 -38.90
N LEU A 21 -30.29 14.04 -40.04
CA LEU A 21 -31.04 12.96 -40.65
C LEU A 21 -30.18 11.79 -41.16
N ALA A 22 -30.84 10.65 -41.22
CA ALA A 22 -30.40 9.34 -41.70
C ALA A 22 -29.81 9.33 -43.11
N GLY A 23 -28.72 8.57 -43.27
CA GLY A 23 -28.24 8.04 -44.54
C GLY A 23 -27.96 6.54 -44.39
N ALA A 24 -28.92 5.70 -44.79
CA ALA A 24 -28.75 4.25 -44.82
C ALA A 24 -28.01 3.86 -46.11
N ALA A 25 -26.69 3.70 -46.03
CA ALA A 25 -25.90 3.04 -47.07
C ALA A 25 -25.78 1.55 -46.70
N ALA A 26 -26.52 0.71 -47.42
CA ALA A 26 -26.38 -0.74 -47.35
C ALA A 26 -25.01 -1.14 -47.90
N GLN A 27 -24.06 -1.41 -47.00
CA GLN A 27 -22.79 -2.04 -47.35
C GLN A 27 -23.02 -3.55 -47.40
N THR A 28 -22.88 -4.12 -48.59
CA THR A 28 -22.84 -5.56 -48.80
C THR A 28 -21.59 -6.13 -48.14
N ALA A 29 -21.76 -6.88 -47.06
CA ALA A 29 -20.67 -7.62 -46.44
C ALA A 29 -20.21 -8.74 -47.40
N PRO A 30 -18.89 -8.92 -47.64
CA PRO A 30 -18.41 -10.05 -48.41
C PRO A 30 -18.67 -11.34 -47.61
N THR A 31 -19.27 -12.32 -48.27
CA THR A 31 -19.45 -13.69 -47.77
C THR A 31 -18.08 -14.30 -47.46
N GLN A 32 -17.77 -14.45 -46.18
CA GLN A 32 -16.57 -15.18 -45.73
C GLN A 32 -16.78 -16.67 -46.02
N GLY A 33 -15.97 -17.23 -46.92
CA GLY A 33 -15.89 -18.68 -47.13
C GLY A 33 -15.44 -19.41 -45.86
N PRO A 34 -15.58 -20.75 -45.80
CA PRO A 34 -15.31 -21.52 -44.59
C PRO A 34 -13.86 -21.34 -44.15
N ARG A 35 -13.65 -20.62 -43.04
CA ARG A 35 -12.34 -20.51 -42.41
C ARG A 35 -11.95 -21.89 -41.89
N ARG A 36 -10.93 -22.51 -42.50
CA ARG A 36 -10.22 -23.65 -41.91
C ARG A 36 -9.80 -23.24 -40.50
N GLY A 37 -10.20 -24.04 -39.50
CA GLY A 37 -9.94 -23.77 -38.09
C GLY A 37 -8.46 -23.51 -37.86
N GLY A 38 -8.12 -22.29 -37.47
CA GLY A 38 -6.79 -21.97 -36.96
C GLY A 38 -6.54 -22.75 -35.67
N PRO A 39 -5.27 -23.00 -35.31
CA PRO A 39 -4.93 -23.65 -34.06
C PRO A 39 -5.59 -22.91 -32.88
N PRO A 40 -6.06 -23.64 -31.85
CA PRO A 40 -6.71 -23.02 -30.70
C PRO A 40 -5.78 -21.99 -30.08
N PRO A 41 -6.32 -20.86 -29.59
CA PRO A 41 -5.50 -19.84 -28.95
C PRO A 41 -4.73 -20.49 -27.79
N ALA A 42 -3.41 -20.28 -27.77
CA ALA A 42 -2.56 -20.75 -26.69
C ALA A 42 -3.18 -20.32 -25.35
N ALA A 43 -3.39 -21.28 -24.45
CA ALA A 43 -3.88 -21.00 -23.12
C ALA A 43 -2.94 -19.97 -22.48
N ARG A 44 -3.46 -18.77 -22.22
CA ARG A 44 -2.74 -17.78 -21.42
C ARG A 44 -2.47 -18.46 -20.08
N GLY A 45 -1.20 -18.77 -19.82
CA GLY A 45 -0.78 -19.41 -18.58
C GLY A 45 -1.35 -18.60 -17.43
N ARG A 46 -2.17 -19.23 -16.58
CA ARG A 46 -2.54 -18.65 -15.28
C ARG A 46 -1.21 -18.38 -14.59
N GLY A 47 -0.93 -17.12 -14.27
CA GLY A 47 0.30 -16.75 -13.54
C GLY A 47 0.45 -17.66 -12.32
N ALA A 48 1.68 -18.11 -12.05
CA ALA A 48 1.94 -18.97 -10.91
C ALA A 48 1.45 -18.29 -9.62
N ALA A 49 0.73 -19.03 -8.77
CA ALA A 49 0.29 -18.51 -7.48
C ALA A 49 1.50 -18.09 -6.62
N PRO A 50 1.37 -17.04 -5.78
CA PRO A 50 2.43 -16.62 -4.88
C PRO A 50 2.94 -17.79 -4.03
N ARG A 51 4.26 -17.96 -3.94
CA ARG A 51 4.90 -18.99 -3.13
C ARG A 51 5.38 -18.43 -1.80
N VAL A 52 5.15 -19.17 -0.73
CA VAL A 52 5.69 -18.87 0.59
C VAL A 52 7.13 -19.38 0.69
N GLN A 53 8.06 -18.51 1.10
CA GLN A 53 9.48 -18.86 1.27
C GLN A 53 9.87 -19.18 2.72
N GLY A 54 9.10 -18.68 3.70
CA GLY A 54 9.46 -18.77 5.11
C GLY A 54 8.24 -18.75 6.02
N THR A 55 8.48 -19.06 7.28
CA THR A 55 7.45 -19.03 8.32
C THR A 55 6.94 -17.62 8.57
N LEU A 56 5.77 -17.52 9.22
CA LEU A 56 5.24 -16.25 9.71
C LEU A 56 6.26 -15.52 10.59
N LEU A 57 6.92 -16.23 11.50
CA LEU A 57 7.93 -15.66 12.40
C LEU A 57 9.14 -15.08 11.66
N GLN A 58 9.59 -15.72 10.57
CA GLN A 58 10.68 -15.19 9.76
C GLN A 58 10.29 -13.91 9.02
N VAL A 59 9.05 -13.80 8.52
CA VAL A 59 8.56 -12.55 7.93
C VAL A 59 8.47 -11.45 8.97
N MET A 60 7.92 -11.75 10.15
CA MET A 60 7.86 -10.80 11.27
C MET A 60 9.24 -10.28 11.64
N ARG A 61 10.22 -11.17 11.85
CA ARG A 61 11.59 -10.77 12.25
C ARG A 61 12.40 -10.13 11.13
N GLY A 62 12.20 -10.54 9.89
CA GLY A 62 13.02 -10.11 8.76
C GLY A 62 12.55 -8.81 8.12
N ILE A 63 11.28 -8.44 8.30
CA ILE A 63 10.69 -7.27 7.62
C ILE A 63 9.99 -6.37 8.63
N LEU A 64 8.99 -6.88 9.36
CA LEU A 64 8.13 -6.04 10.18
C LEU A 64 8.89 -5.45 11.38
N TYR A 65 9.57 -6.30 12.15
CA TYR A 65 10.32 -5.88 13.33
C TYR A 65 11.39 -4.82 13.05
N PRO A 66 12.32 -5.00 12.08
CA PRO A 66 13.31 -3.95 11.79
C PRO A 66 12.67 -2.67 11.25
N ALA A 67 11.60 -2.74 10.46
CA ALA A 67 10.89 -1.55 9.99
C ALA A 67 10.19 -0.80 11.14
N SER A 68 9.50 -1.51 12.03
CA SER A 68 8.88 -0.92 13.23
C SER A 68 9.92 -0.24 14.12
N ASN A 69 11.10 -0.84 14.31
CA ASN A 69 12.16 -0.23 15.13
C ASN A 69 12.62 1.13 14.60
N VAL A 70 12.69 1.31 13.27
CA VAL A 70 13.05 2.60 12.66
C VAL A 70 11.97 3.65 12.93
N ILE A 71 10.70 3.28 12.81
CA ILE A 71 9.56 4.17 13.12
C ILE A 71 9.56 4.54 14.61
N PHE A 72 9.80 3.57 15.48
CA PHE A 72 9.82 3.81 16.92
C PHE A 72 11.02 4.65 17.38
N ALA A 73 12.18 4.49 16.76
CA ALA A 73 13.34 5.34 17.02
C ALA A 73 13.05 6.81 16.65
N ALA A 74 12.33 7.02 15.54
CA ALA A 74 11.90 8.34 15.10
C ALA A 74 10.87 9.01 16.01
N GLN A 75 10.42 8.36 17.10
CA GLN A 75 9.64 9.03 18.15
C GLN A 75 10.55 9.93 19.02
N THR A 76 11.72 9.42 19.40
CA THR A 76 12.61 10.07 20.36
C THR A 76 13.73 10.83 19.67
N ASP A 77 14.26 10.27 18.58
CA ASP A 77 15.39 10.83 17.84
C ASP A 77 14.86 11.56 16.60
N ASP A 78 15.29 12.81 16.39
CA ASP A 78 14.99 13.53 15.14
C ASP A 78 15.76 12.89 13.97
N PRO A 79 15.06 12.28 12.98
CA PRO A 79 15.74 11.65 11.85
C PRO A 79 16.57 12.63 11.00
N ALA A 80 16.31 13.93 11.05
CA ALA A 80 17.12 14.94 10.37
C ALA A 80 18.47 15.20 11.06
N ALA A 81 18.58 14.89 12.35
CA ALA A 81 19.80 15.07 13.13
C ALA A 81 20.77 13.87 13.07
N ILE A 82 20.31 12.73 12.53
CA ILE A 82 21.09 11.50 12.44
C ILE A 82 22.16 11.64 11.35
N LYS A 83 23.42 11.50 11.76
CA LYS A 83 24.55 11.50 10.82
C LYS A 83 24.68 10.13 10.14
N PRO A 84 24.94 10.08 8.83
CA PRO A 84 25.26 8.83 8.15
C PRO A 84 26.48 8.14 8.76
N ALA A 85 26.56 6.82 8.61
CA ALA A 85 27.73 6.03 8.99
C ALA A 85 28.96 6.40 8.13
N PRO A 86 30.19 6.02 8.53
CA PRO A 86 31.38 6.27 7.71
C PRO A 86 31.30 5.65 6.30
N ASP A 87 30.67 4.49 6.18
CA ASP A 87 30.28 3.89 4.90
C ASP A 87 28.75 3.66 4.88
N PRO A 88 27.96 4.64 4.39
CA PRO A 88 26.51 4.53 4.36
C PRO A 88 25.99 3.42 3.42
N ALA A 89 26.76 3.02 2.41
CA ALA A 89 26.32 2.04 1.41
C ALA A 89 26.24 0.61 1.99
N THR A 90 27.01 0.34 3.04
CA THR A 90 27.07 -0.97 3.72
C THR A 90 26.57 -0.93 5.17
N SER A 91 26.02 0.20 5.60
CA SER A 91 25.48 0.38 6.95
C SER A 91 24.34 -0.60 7.24
N PRO A 92 24.44 -1.45 8.30
CA PRO A 92 23.36 -2.35 8.68
C PRO A 92 22.22 -1.64 9.42
N ASN A 93 22.47 -0.42 9.92
CA ASN A 93 21.43 0.42 10.51
C ASN A 93 20.77 1.26 9.40
N PRO A 94 19.46 1.08 9.13
CA PRO A 94 18.75 1.85 8.11
C PRO A 94 18.88 3.37 8.32
N LEU A 95 18.80 3.85 9.57
CA LEU A 95 18.83 5.27 9.91
C LEU A 95 20.16 5.96 9.53
N THR A 96 21.26 5.22 9.48
CA THR A 96 22.60 5.74 9.12
C THR A 96 23.06 5.30 7.73
N SER A 97 22.21 4.62 6.97
CA SER A 97 22.51 4.13 5.62
C SER A 97 22.47 5.24 4.56
N ALA A 98 22.78 4.88 3.30
CA ALA A 98 22.62 5.77 2.15
C ALA A 98 21.18 6.29 1.98
N TYR A 99 20.19 5.58 2.53
CA TYR A 99 18.79 5.99 2.60
C TYR A 99 18.36 6.30 4.04
N GLY A 100 19.26 6.89 4.84
CA GLY A 100 19.07 7.19 6.26
C GLY A 100 18.10 8.33 6.59
N GLY A 101 18.05 8.67 7.88
CA GLY A 101 17.18 9.72 8.43
C GLY A 101 15.71 9.53 8.04
N TRP A 102 15.06 10.61 7.59
CA TRP A 102 13.64 10.58 7.19
C TRP A 102 13.34 9.59 6.06
N ASN A 103 14.27 9.36 5.14
CA ASN A 103 14.08 8.36 4.08
C ASN A 103 14.00 6.95 4.66
N ALA A 104 14.73 6.65 5.74
CA ALA A 104 14.68 5.35 6.39
C ALA A 104 13.32 5.15 7.07
N VAL A 105 12.76 6.20 7.69
CA VAL A 105 11.42 6.17 8.30
C VAL A 105 10.35 5.99 7.22
N GLU A 106 10.45 6.71 6.10
CA GLU A 106 9.54 6.56 4.95
C GLU A 106 9.58 5.13 4.41
N ASN A 107 10.78 4.62 4.12
CA ASN A 107 10.99 3.26 3.62
C ASN A 107 10.46 2.20 4.60
N SER A 108 10.57 2.45 5.90
CA SER A 108 10.07 1.54 6.93
C SER A 108 8.55 1.56 7.02
N GLY A 109 7.91 2.73 6.90
CA GLY A 109 6.45 2.86 6.84
C GLY A 109 5.85 2.09 5.66
N ILE A 110 6.40 2.27 4.46
CA ILE A 110 5.93 1.54 3.28
C ILE A 110 6.26 0.04 3.36
N ALA A 111 7.41 -0.33 3.94
CA ALA A 111 7.73 -1.74 4.17
C ALA A 111 6.71 -2.43 5.09
N LEU A 112 6.26 -1.78 6.18
CA LEU A 112 5.17 -2.31 7.01
C LEU A 112 3.87 -2.46 6.23
N ALA A 113 3.48 -1.43 5.48
CA ALA A 113 2.24 -1.42 4.74
C ALA A 113 2.17 -2.53 3.68
N GLU A 114 3.26 -2.73 2.95
CA GLU A 114 3.37 -3.78 1.92
C GLU A 114 3.56 -5.17 2.54
N ALA A 115 4.34 -5.28 3.63
CA ALA A 115 4.56 -6.55 4.32
C ALA A 115 3.28 -7.15 4.90
N ALA A 116 2.27 -6.34 5.22
CA ALA A 116 0.94 -6.80 5.60
C ALA A 116 0.37 -7.81 4.57
N SER A 117 0.62 -7.60 3.27
CA SER A 117 0.20 -8.53 2.20
C SER A 117 0.89 -9.89 2.29
N LEU A 118 2.10 -9.96 2.85
CA LEU A 118 2.82 -11.22 3.04
C LEU A 118 2.20 -12.08 4.15
N LEU A 119 1.46 -11.46 5.06
CA LEU A 119 0.80 -12.12 6.19
C LEU A 119 -0.50 -12.85 5.81
N THR A 120 -0.97 -12.70 4.56
CA THR A 120 -2.20 -13.33 4.06
C THR A 120 -1.96 -14.36 2.96
N ILE A 121 -0.71 -14.55 2.53
CA ILE A 121 -0.38 -15.54 1.49
C ILE A 121 -0.73 -16.97 1.96
N PRO A 122 -1.55 -17.71 1.18
CA PRO A 122 -1.88 -19.10 1.49
C PRO A 122 -0.66 -20.02 1.62
N GLY A 123 -0.75 -20.99 2.53
CA GLY A 123 0.29 -22.02 2.73
C GLY A 123 1.40 -21.63 3.71
N ARG A 124 1.34 -20.44 4.32
CA ARG A 124 2.33 -20.03 5.33
C ARG A 124 2.12 -20.76 6.65
N MET A 125 3.22 -21.23 7.24
CA MET A 125 3.23 -21.88 8.55
C MET A 125 3.75 -20.93 9.63
N CYS A 126 3.20 -21.05 10.84
CA CYS A 126 3.75 -20.51 12.07
C CYS A 126 4.99 -21.31 12.50
N SER A 127 5.78 -20.75 13.43
CA SER A 127 6.98 -21.42 13.97
C SER A 127 6.68 -22.72 14.72
N ASN A 128 5.44 -22.89 15.19
CA ASN A 128 4.97 -24.12 15.84
C ASN A 128 4.44 -25.18 14.86
N GLY A 129 4.66 -25.00 13.56
CA GLY A 129 4.23 -25.95 12.51
C GLY A 129 2.74 -25.89 12.16
N ARG A 130 1.93 -25.06 12.83
CA ARG A 130 0.52 -24.86 12.47
C ARG A 130 0.39 -23.86 11.31
N PRO A 131 -0.66 -23.94 10.48
CA PRO A 131 -0.95 -22.91 9.49
C PRO A 131 -1.12 -21.53 10.13
N ALA A 132 -0.63 -20.48 9.44
CA ALA A 132 -0.95 -19.11 9.81
C ALA A 132 -2.47 -18.88 9.75
N PRO A 133 -3.06 -18.09 10.66
CA PRO A 133 -4.50 -17.98 10.83
C PRO A 133 -5.16 -17.08 9.76
N ILE A 134 -4.76 -17.22 8.50
CA ILE A 134 -5.20 -16.35 7.40
C ILE A 134 -6.69 -16.48 7.05
N GLN A 135 -7.38 -17.48 7.58
CA GLN A 135 -8.84 -17.63 7.40
C GLN A 135 -9.64 -17.02 8.57
N ASN A 136 -8.96 -16.57 9.64
CA ASN A 136 -9.61 -15.88 10.75
C ASN A 136 -9.99 -14.46 10.31
N ALA A 137 -11.24 -14.06 10.53
CA ALA A 137 -11.73 -12.72 10.20
C ALA A 137 -10.99 -11.63 10.99
N ASP A 138 -10.71 -11.87 12.27
CA ASP A 138 -9.95 -10.93 13.11
C ASP A 138 -8.53 -10.75 12.57
N TRP A 139 -7.89 -11.84 12.11
CA TRP A 139 -6.57 -11.75 11.47
C TRP A 139 -6.58 -10.86 10.23
N GLN A 140 -7.58 -11.01 9.37
CA GLN A 140 -7.71 -10.18 8.16
C GLN A 140 -7.91 -8.70 8.51
N MET A 141 -8.71 -8.42 9.54
CA MET A 141 -8.90 -7.07 10.07
C MET A 141 -7.60 -6.49 10.61
N TRP A 142 -6.89 -7.21 11.49
CA TRP A 142 -5.63 -6.74 12.09
C TRP A 142 -4.53 -6.52 11.05
N VAL A 143 -4.45 -7.36 10.01
CA VAL A 143 -3.53 -7.14 8.89
C VAL A 143 -3.85 -5.84 8.14
N GLN A 144 -5.15 -5.51 7.97
CA GLN A 144 -5.54 -4.26 7.33
C GLN A 144 -5.24 -3.05 8.23
N GLU A 145 -5.39 -3.18 9.54
CA GLU A 145 -4.99 -2.15 10.52
C GLU A 145 -3.49 -1.92 10.49
N LEU A 146 -2.68 -2.99 10.48
CA LEU A 146 -1.23 -2.89 10.29
C LEU A 146 -0.86 -2.16 9.00
N ARG A 147 -1.54 -2.49 7.88
CA ARG A 147 -1.34 -1.78 6.61
C ARG A 147 -1.61 -0.28 6.76
N THR A 148 -2.69 0.05 7.45
CA THR A 148 -3.10 1.44 7.71
C THR A 148 -2.07 2.16 8.58
N ALA A 149 -1.57 1.49 9.62
CA ALA A 149 -0.54 2.01 10.52
C ALA A 149 0.78 2.30 9.78
N GLY A 150 1.23 1.37 8.93
CA GLY A 150 2.40 1.58 8.06
C GLY A 150 2.23 2.78 7.13
N MET A 151 1.04 2.95 6.55
CA MET A 151 0.73 4.12 5.70
C MET A 151 0.66 5.44 6.49
N ALA A 152 0.27 5.42 7.76
CA ALA A 152 0.32 6.60 8.61
C ALA A 152 1.77 7.03 8.85
N ALA A 153 2.65 6.09 9.22
CA ALA A 153 4.08 6.34 9.40
C ALA A 153 4.75 6.81 8.10
N TYR A 154 4.41 6.19 6.96
CA TYR A 154 4.89 6.60 5.63
C TYR A 154 4.56 8.07 5.35
N LYS A 155 3.30 8.48 5.53
CA LYS A 155 2.87 9.86 5.28
C LYS A 155 3.51 10.86 6.24
N ALA A 156 3.61 10.52 7.52
CA ALA A 156 4.28 11.35 8.52
C ALA A 156 5.77 11.55 8.18
N ALA A 157 6.44 10.50 7.69
CA ALA A 157 7.82 10.55 7.24
C ALA A 157 8.01 11.41 5.98
N GLN A 158 7.12 11.30 5.00
CA GLN A 158 7.13 12.18 3.81
C GLN A 158 7.00 13.65 4.19
N ALA A 159 6.18 13.95 5.20
CA ALA A 159 6.02 15.29 5.75
C ALA A 159 7.18 15.72 6.66
N LYS A 160 8.09 14.80 7.02
CA LYS A 160 9.19 15.00 7.98
C LYS A 160 8.71 15.62 9.29
N ASN A 161 7.58 15.13 9.79
CA ASN A 161 6.90 15.70 10.96
C ASN A 161 7.03 14.75 12.16
N GLN A 162 7.79 15.18 13.17
CA GLN A 162 8.06 14.42 14.38
C GLN A 162 6.78 14.13 15.19
N ASP A 163 5.92 15.13 15.39
CA ASP A 163 4.67 14.98 16.14
C ASP A 163 3.74 13.98 15.44
N ALA A 164 3.65 14.06 14.11
CA ALA A 164 2.88 13.09 13.34
C ALA A 164 3.47 11.66 13.40
N ILE A 165 4.78 11.52 13.57
CA ILE A 165 5.41 10.21 13.81
C ILE A 165 5.10 9.68 15.19
N LEU A 166 5.05 10.53 16.23
CA LEU A 166 4.64 10.11 17.57
C LEU A 166 3.24 9.50 17.54
N ASP A 167 2.29 10.17 16.89
CA ASP A 167 0.94 9.66 16.72
C ASP A 167 0.92 8.37 15.89
N ALA A 168 1.62 8.36 14.75
CA ALA A 168 1.68 7.18 13.88
C ALA A 168 2.32 5.97 14.58
N ALA A 169 3.34 6.17 15.40
CA ALA A 169 3.97 5.12 16.18
C ALA A 169 3.00 4.52 17.19
N GLY A 170 2.16 5.34 17.84
CA GLY A 170 1.06 4.84 18.68
C GLY A 170 0.08 3.94 17.91
N VAL A 171 -0.28 4.32 16.69
CA VAL A 171 -1.13 3.50 15.80
C VAL A 171 -0.44 2.19 15.41
N VAL A 172 0.88 2.21 15.15
CA VAL A 172 1.66 0.99 14.89
C VAL A 172 1.68 0.08 16.12
N THR A 173 1.89 0.63 17.31
CA THR A 173 1.86 -0.15 18.57
C THR A 173 0.51 -0.84 18.77
N GLU A 174 -0.59 -0.13 18.56
CA GLU A 174 -1.94 -0.70 18.70
C GLU A 174 -2.21 -1.79 17.65
N ALA A 175 -1.84 -1.56 16.39
CA ALA A 175 -2.00 -2.60 15.35
C ALA A 175 -1.20 -3.88 15.68
N CYS A 176 -0.05 -3.72 16.34
CA CYS A 176 0.78 -4.84 16.77
C CYS A 176 0.16 -5.58 17.97
N SER A 177 -0.37 -4.85 18.98
CA SER A 177 -0.98 -5.43 20.19
C SER A 177 -2.16 -6.33 19.85
N HIS A 178 -2.96 -5.95 18.83
CA HIS A 178 -4.10 -6.74 18.38
C HIS A 178 -3.77 -8.19 18.01
N CYS A 179 -2.56 -8.46 17.50
CA CYS A 179 -2.11 -9.83 17.20
C CYS A 179 -1.30 -10.46 18.34
N HIS A 180 -0.55 -9.66 19.11
CA HIS A 180 0.45 -10.14 20.06
C HIS A 180 -0.05 -10.31 21.50
N ASP A 181 -1.15 -9.66 21.87
CA ASP A 181 -1.72 -9.71 23.23
C ASP A 181 -2.85 -10.76 23.36
N ARG A 182 -2.80 -11.80 22.52
CA ARG A 182 -3.84 -12.84 22.40
C ARG A 182 -3.42 -14.17 22.99
#